data_AF-A0A963G9M0-F1
#
_entry.id   AF-A0A963G9M0-F1
#
_cell.length_a   1.000
_cell.length_b   1.000
_cell.length_c   1.000
_cell.angle_alpha   90.00
_cell.angle_beta   90.00
_cell.angle_gamma   90.00
#
_symmetry.space_group_name_H-M   'P 1'
#
loop_
_entity.id
_entity.type
_entity.pdbx_description
1 polymer ?
#
loop_
_entity_poly.entity_id
_entity_poly.type
_entity_poly.pdbx_seq_one_letter_code
_entity_poly.pdbx_strand_id
1 'polypeptide(L)'
;MLKLYQSNRLEYLADLLIEITRPPLADPFAAETVVVQHPGMGRWLSLQIAEQTGICANFQFPLPAGFIWDLFGRLIPGLPDQERFAPSVMQWTLFSLLGNTAAEQLFQPVNRYLDKTGEHGRFELAQRLAICFDRYLVYRPDWIRAWENGTSAIANDSWQAELWRRLCRTLNTQHWVDIQRRLEWELDRHRARTDLLPGRISLFGIPALSGGYLSLLHRLSDWIDIHLFLLNPCEKHWSGIVDSAERSGRELAGESEALYLETGNPLLASLGRQGRDFLAALQELDPPTIDLFGEPGAVSLLGQLQQDMLELKDGTQSSRRVVQESDGS
;
A
#
# COMPACT_ATOMS: atom_id res chain seq x y z
N MET A 1 10.36 17.26 -0.80
CA MET A 1 10.09 16.87 -2.21
C MET A 1 9.91 15.35 -2.30
N LEU A 2 9.06 14.82 -3.18
CA LEU A 2 8.88 13.36 -3.36
C LEU A 2 9.70 12.87 -4.56
N LYS A 3 10.56 11.87 -4.37
CA LYS A 3 11.40 11.26 -5.41
C LYS A 3 11.13 9.77 -5.51
N LEU A 4 11.10 9.25 -6.74
CA LEU A 4 10.93 7.83 -7.03
C LEU A 4 12.26 7.25 -7.55
N TYR A 5 12.67 6.12 -6.99
CA TYR A 5 13.84 5.37 -7.40
C TYR A 5 13.38 3.98 -7.79
N GLN A 6 13.69 3.54 -9.01
CA GLN A 6 13.24 2.26 -9.53
C GLN A 6 14.42 1.37 -9.88
N SER A 7 14.32 0.08 -9.57
CA SER A 7 15.31 -0.92 -9.99
C SER A 7 14.68 -2.30 -10.05
N ASN A 8 15.22 -3.18 -10.89
CA ASN A 8 14.93 -4.60 -10.87
C ASN A 8 15.72 -5.38 -9.80
N ARG A 9 16.58 -4.70 -9.03
CA ARG A 9 17.39 -5.29 -7.95
C ARG A 9 17.27 -4.49 -6.66
N LEU A 10 16.98 -5.18 -5.57
CA LEU A 10 16.90 -4.53 -4.25
C LEU A 10 18.26 -4.03 -3.78
N GLU A 11 19.34 -4.70 -4.17
CA GLU A 11 20.70 -4.35 -3.80
C GLU A 11 21.06 -2.95 -4.31
N TYR A 12 20.72 -2.62 -5.56
CA TYR A 12 20.99 -1.30 -6.12
C TYR A 12 20.19 -0.19 -5.43
N LEU A 13 18.95 -0.48 -5.02
CA LEU A 13 18.15 0.45 -4.23
C LEU A 13 18.75 0.64 -2.83
N ALA A 14 19.27 -0.43 -2.21
CA ALA A 14 19.90 -0.36 -0.90
C ALA A 14 21.21 0.45 -0.94
N ASP A 15 22.04 0.24 -1.97
CA ASP A 15 23.24 1.04 -2.21
C ASP A 15 22.90 2.53 -2.31
N LEU A 16 21.85 2.86 -3.08
CA LEU A 16 21.41 4.24 -3.23
C LEU A 16 20.83 4.81 -1.92
N LEU A 17 20.07 4.03 -1.16
CA LEU A 17 19.58 4.43 0.17
C LEU A 17 20.75 4.79 1.09
N ILE A 18 21.81 3.99 1.10
CA ILE A 18 23.02 4.23 1.90
C ILE A 18 23.69 5.54 1.48
N GLU A 19 23.81 5.80 0.18
CA GLU A 19 24.37 7.06 -0.32
C GLU A 19 23.50 8.28 0.02
N ILE A 20 22.17 8.16 -0.10
CA ILE A 20 21.23 9.22 0.28
C ILE A 20 21.28 9.53 1.78
N THR A 21 21.50 8.51 2.61
CA THR A 21 21.55 8.65 4.07
C THR A 21 22.95 8.98 4.61
N ARG A 22 23.99 9.01 3.76
CA ARG A 22 25.36 9.33 4.16
C ARG A 22 25.53 10.75 4.74
N PRO A 23 24.98 11.82 4.14
CA PRO A 23 24.97 13.13 4.79
C PRO A 23 24.09 13.07 6.04
N PRO A 24 24.54 13.51 7.24
CA PRO A 24 23.75 13.37 8.46
C PRO A 24 22.50 14.25 8.47
N LEU A 25 21.51 13.87 9.29
CA LEU A 25 20.37 14.72 9.62
C LEU A 25 20.83 15.98 10.39
N ALA A 26 19.99 17.02 10.39
CA ALA A 26 20.28 18.27 11.09
C ALA A 26 20.38 18.08 12.62
N ASP A 27 19.55 17.20 13.20
CA ASP A 27 19.64 16.80 14.61
C ASP A 27 20.49 15.51 14.71
N PRO A 28 21.62 15.53 15.45
CA PRO A 28 22.49 14.36 15.60
C PRO A 28 21.85 13.18 16.36
N PHE A 29 20.74 13.39 17.07
CA PHE A 29 20.01 12.32 17.76
C PHE A 29 18.79 11.84 16.99
N ALA A 30 18.39 12.53 15.92
CA ALA A 30 17.27 12.08 15.09
C ALA A 30 17.60 10.75 14.40
N ALA A 31 16.63 9.85 14.41
CA ALA A 31 16.77 8.54 13.78
C ALA A 31 16.46 8.62 12.28
N GLU A 32 17.22 7.88 11.47
CA GLU A 32 16.88 7.64 10.07
C GLU A 32 15.63 6.76 10.00
N THR A 33 14.59 7.21 9.30
CA THR A 33 13.32 6.48 9.20
C THR A 33 13.18 5.86 7.81
N VAL A 34 13.18 4.52 7.77
CA VAL A 34 13.01 3.74 6.54
C VAL A 34 11.78 2.85 6.70
N VAL A 35 10.65 3.29 6.15
CA VAL A 35 9.40 2.53 6.17
C VAL A 35 9.55 1.29 5.28
N VAL A 36 9.26 0.11 5.84
CA VAL A 36 9.43 -1.18 5.16
C VAL A 36 8.13 -1.98 5.12
N GLN A 37 7.97 -2.83 4.12
CA GLN A 37 6.79 -3.69 3.98
C GLN A 37 6.63 -4.74 5.09
N HIS A 38 7.73 -5.25 5.64
CA HIS A 38 7.74 -6.27 6.69
C HIS A 38 9.05 -6.22 7.51
N PRO A 39 9.07 -6.75 8.75
CA PRO A 39 10.24 -6.68 9.63
C PRO A 39 11.51 -7.30 9.03
N GLY A 40 11.37 -8.39 8.27
CA GLY A 40 12.50 -9.01 7.55
C GLY A 40 13.23 -8.08 6.58
N MET A 41 12.54 -7.14 5.93
CA MET A 41 13.16 -6.16 5.03
C MET A 41 13.99 -5.15 5.81
N GLY A 42 13.48 -4.68 6.96
CA GLY A 42 14.26 -3.84 7.87
C GLY A 42 15.49 -4.55 8.42
N ARG A 43 15.37 -5.85 8.74
CA ARG A 43 16.53 -6.67 9.14
C ARG A 43 17.55 -6.80 8.02
N TRP A 44 17.12 -7.11 6.81
CA TRP A 44 17.99 -7.21 5.64
C TRP A 44 18.72 -5.88 5.37
N LEU A 45 18.00 -4.76 5.33
CA LEU A 45 18.59 -3.42 5.18
C LEU A 45 19.60 -3.11 6.29
N SER A 46 19.32 -3.46 7.55
CA SER A 46 20.26 -3.22 8.65
C SER A 46 21.59 -3.95 8.45
N LEU A 47 21.56 -5.13 7.83
CA LEU A 47 22.76 -5.89 7.52
C LEU A 47 23.50 -5.27 6.34
N GLN A 48 22.80 -4.88 5.27
CA GLN A 48 23.41 -4.22 4.11
C GLN A 48 24.08 -2.88 4.49
N ILE A 49 23.40 -2.07 5.30
CA ILE A 49 23.95 -0.81 5.83
C ILE A 49 25.21 -1.10 6.65
N ALA A 50 25.15 -2.07 7.58
CA ALA A 50 26.30 -2.41 8.43
C ALA A 50 27.48 -2.98 7.64
N GLU A 51 27.23 -3.75 6.58
CA GLU A 51 28.26 -4.32 5.72
C GLU A 51 29.04 -3.24 4.95
N GLN A 52 28.34 -2.20 4.45
CA GLN A 52 28.99 -1.13 3.68
C GLN A 52 29.57 0.01 4.52
N THR A 53 28.94 0.32 5.65
CA THR A 53 29.32 1.46 6.50
C THR A 53 30.05 1.05 7.79
N GLY A 54 30.13 -0.25 8.07
CA GLY A 54 30.68 -0.82 9.29
C GLY A 54 29.69 -0.92 10.46
N ILE A 55 28.59 -0.15 10.45
CA ILE A 55 27.57 -0.16 11.51
C ILE A 55 26.21 0.33 11.01
N CYS A 56 25.13 -0.31 11.43
CA CYS A 56 23.77 0.23 11.32
C CYS A 56 23.27 0.63 12.70
N ALA A 57 23.23 1.93 12.99
CA ALA A 57 22.78 2.48 14.27
C ALA A 57 21.81 3.64 14.06
N ASN A 58 20.86 3.79 14.99
CA ASN A 58 19.83 4.83 14.97
C ASN A 58 18.95 4.85 13.70
N PHE A 59 18.76 3.68 13.07
CA PHE A 59 17.75 3.48 12.02
C PHE A 59 16.47 2.91 12.63
N GLN A 60 15.32 3.41 12.18
CA GLN A 60 14.00 2.88 12.48
C GLN A 60 13.38 2.29 11.22
N PHE A 61 12.85 1.07 11.34
CA PHE A 61 12.21 0.35 10.24
C PHE A 61 10.71 0.10 10.50
N PRO A 62 9.87 1.15 10.61
CA PRO A 62 8.45 0.98 10.89
C PRO A 62 7.71 0.39 9.69
N LEU A 63 6.55 -0.22 9.97
CA LEU A 63 5.59 -0.61 8.94
C LEU A 63 4.75 0.62 8.52
N PRO A 64 4.15 0.63 7.32
CA PRO A 64 3.46 1.82 6.80
C PRO A 64 2.35 2.32 7.72
N ALA A 65 1.44 1.45 8.18
CA ALA A 65 0.33 1.87 9.03
C ALA A 65 0.80 2.50 10.35
N GLY A 66 1.75 1.86 11.03
CA GLY A 66 2.28 2.38 12.30
C GLY A 66 3.06 3.69 12.13
N PHE A 67 3.87 3.80 11.07
CA PHE A 67 4.58 5.03 10.74
C PHE A 67 3.62 6.20 10.54
N ILE A 68 2.57 5.97 9.77
CA ILE A 68 1.60 7.00 9.43
C ILE A 68 0.75 7.41 10.64
N TRP A 69 0.39 6.47 11.52
CA TRP A 69 -0.29 6.80 12.78
C TRP A 69 0.58 7.70 13.67
N ASP A 70 1.87 7.36 13.82
CA ASP A 70 2.83 8.19 14.57
C ASP A 70 2.95 9.60 13.95
N LEU A 71 3.01 9.68 12.62
CA LEU A 71 3.04 10.94 11.89
C LEU A 71 1.80 11.80 12.17
N PHE A 72 0.60 11.21 12.19
CA PHE A 72 -0.62 11.93 12.57
C PHE A 72 -0.59 12.41 14.02
N GLY A 73 -0.12 11.59 14.97
CA GLY A 73 0.01 11.99 16.37
C GLY A 73 0.96 13.19 16.57
N ARG A 74 2.01 13.28 15.76
CA ARG A 74 2.92 14.44 15.75
C ARG A 74 2.25 15.68 15.17
N LEU A 75 1.59 15.55 14.02
CA LEU A 75 1.05 16.66 13.24
C LEU A 75 -0.24 17.25 13.81
N ILE A 76 -1.12 16.42 14.37
CA ILE A 76 -2.49 16.80 14.76
C ILE A 76 -2.58 16.91 16.29
N PRO A 77 -2.81 18.12 16.84
CA PRO A 77 -2.94 18.28 18.29
C PRO A 77 -4.12 17.50 18.88
N GLY A 78 -3.87 16.77 19.97
CA GLY A 78 -4.92 16.07 20.73
C GLY A 78 -5.46 14.80 20.06
N LEU A 79 -4.75 14.25 19.07
CA LEU A 79 -5.04 12.90 18.59
C LEU A 79 -4.70 11.87 19.70
N PRO A 80 -5.56 10.86 19.97
CA PRO A 80 -5.26 9.84 20.97
C PRO A 80 -4.00 9.04 20.61
N ASP A 81 -3.23 8.62 21.60
CA ASP A 81 -2.02 7.80 21.38
C ASP A 81 -2.34 6.45 20.72
N GLN A 82 -3.52 5.88 21.01
CA GLN A 82 -3.94 4.56 20.52
C GLN A 82 -5.03 4.66 19.44
N GLU A 83 -4.83 3.92 18.36
CA GLU A 83 -5.80 3.75 17.29
C GLU A 83 -6.97 2.85 17.72
N ARG A 84 -8.12 3.43 18.07
CA ARG A 84 -9.30 2.64 18.49
C ARG A 84 -10.03 1.95 17.34
N PHE A 85 -9.76 2.37 16.10
CA PHE A 85 -10.26 1.72 14.90
C PHE A 85 -9.34 0.59 14.42
N ALA A 86 -8.33 0.20 15.20
CA ALA A 86 -7.56 -1.00 14.89
C ALA A 86 -8.47 -2.24 14.87
N PRO A 87 -8.26 -3.22 13.95
CA PRO A 87 -9.11 -4.40 13.83
C PRO A 87 -9.33 -5.17 15.14
N SER A 88 -8.28 -5.29 15.96
CA SER A 88 -8.33 -5.98 17.25
C SER A 88 -9.27 -5.32 18.26
N VAL A 89 -9.43 -3.99 18.19
CA VAL A 89 -10.34 -3.22 19.06
C VAL A 89 -11.76 -3.23 18.48
N MET A 90 -11.88 -3.01 17.17
CA MET A 90 -13.17 -3.04 16.49
C MET A 90 -13.87 -4.38 16.65
N GLN A 91 -13.13 -5.50 16.58
CA GLN A 91 -13.69 -6.85 16.73
C GLN A 91 -14.52 -7.01 18.00
N TRP A 92 -14.02 -6.60 19.16
CA TRP A 92 -14.73 -6.74 20.44
C TRP A 92 -15.96 -5.82 20.53
N THR A 93 -15.83 -4.62 19.99
CA THR A 93 -16.95 -3.67 19.92
C THR A 93 -18.05 -4.21 19.00
N LEU A 94 -17.67 -4.71 17.82
CA LEU A 94 -18.58 -5.34 16.86
C LEU A 94 -19.22 -6.59 17.41
N PHE A 95 -18.49 -7.44 18.13
CA PHE A 95 -19.06 -8.62 18.79
C PHE A 95 -20.19 -8.24 19.75
N SER A 96 -19.97 -7.18 20.54
CA SER A 96 -20.98 -6.64 21.46
C SER A 96 -22.18 -6.05 20.71
N LEU A 97 -21.93 -5.28 19.64
CA LEU A 97 -22.99 -4.68 18.82
C LEU A 97 -23.85 -5.73 18.11
N LEU A 98 -23.23 -6.76 17.54
CA LEU A 98 -23.92 -7.89 16.89
C LEU A 98 -24.76 -8.71 17.87
N GLY A 99 -24.45 -8.68 19.17
CA GLY A 99 -25.28 -9.31 20.19
C GLY A 99 -26.64 -8.62 20.39
N ASN A 100 -26.78 -7.37 19.93
CA ASN A 100 -27.94 -6.53 20.17
C ASN A 100 -28.77 -6.26 18.90
N THR A 101 -28.63 -7.06 17.83
CA THR A 101 -29.33 -6.84 16.55
C THR A 101 -30.55 -7.74 16.33
N ALA A 102 -30.83 -8.69 17.22
CA ALA A 102 -31.79 -9.77 16.99
C ALA A 102 -33.23 -9.29 16.66
N ALA A 103 -33.67 -8.19 17.28
CA ALA A 103 -35.03 -7.66 17.09
C ALA A 103 -35.19 -6.76 15.85
N GLU A 104 -34.11 -6.52 15.10
CA GLU A 104 -34.08 -5.49 14.07
C GLU A 104 -34.15 -6.05 12.65
N GLN A 105 -35.17 -5.65 11.89
CA GLN A 105 -35.39 -6.11 10.52
C GLN A 105 -34.23 -5.79 9.58
N LEU A 106 -33.55 -4.66 9.79
CA LEU A 106 -32.39 -4.25 9.00
C LEU A 106 -31.26 -5.30 9.06
N PHE A 107 -31.09 -5.95 10.20
CA PHE A 107 -30.04 -6.94 10.43
C PHE A 107 -30.48 -8.38 10.13
N GLN A 108 -31.61 -8.59 9.43
CA GLN A 108 -32.11 -9.93 9.12
C GLN A 108 -31.07 -10.86 8.45
N PRO A 109 -30.22 -10.42 7.49
CA PRO A 109 -29.18 -11.26 6.92
C PRO A 109 -28.16 -11.74 7.97
N VAL A 110 -27.79 -10.86 8.89
CA VAL A 110 -26.87 -11.14 10.00
C VAL A 110 -27.53 -12.09 11.00
N ASN A 111 -28.74 -11.77 11.45
CA ASN A 111 -29.48 -12.57 12.43
C ASN A 111 -29.67 -14.01 11.94
N ARG A 112 -30.03 -14.21 10.66
CA ARG A 112 -30.15 -15.55 10.06
C ARG A 112 -28.86 -16.37 10.12
N TYR A 113 -27.71 -15.72 9.99
CA TYR A 113 -26.40 -16.37 10.12
C TYR A 113 -26.08 -16.69 11.59
N LEU A 114 -26.33 -15.73 12.49
CA LEU A 114 -26.08 -15.90 13.93
C LEU A 114 -26.98 -16.98 14.55
N ASP A 115 -28.24 -17.10 14.14
CA ASP A 115 -29.17 -18.13 14.62
C ASP A 115 -28.65 -19.56 14.36
N LYS A 116 -27.87 -19.75 13.28
CA LYS A 116 -27.30 -21.04 12.91
C LYS A 116 -25.97 -21.37 13.59
N THR A 117 -25.22 -20.34 13.98
CA THR A 117 -23.80 -20.47 14.36
C THR A 117 -23.54 -20.11 15.81
N GLY A 118 -24.48 -19.43 16.47
CA GLY A 118 -24.37 -19.02 17.87
C GLY A 118 -23.21 -18.06 18.12
N GLU A 119 -22.64 -18.13 19.32
CA GLU A 119 -21.60 -17.20 19.76
C GLU A 119 -20.28 -17.33 18.97
N HIS A 120 -19.94 -18.54 18.53
CA HIS A 120 -18.75 -18.75 17.69
C HIS A 120 -18.86 -17.98 16.37
N GLY A 121 -20.01 -18.10 15.67
CA GLY A 121 -20.22 -17.35 14.44
C GLY A 121 -20.29 -15.84 14.67
N ARG A 122 -20.80 -15.39 15.82
CA ARG A 122 -20.75 -13.97 16.20
C ARG A 122 -19.32 -13.45 16.28
N PHE A 123 -18.43 -14.22 16.92
CA PHE A 123 -17.01 -13.87 17.04
C PHE A 123 -16.31 -13.84 15.67
N GLU A 124 -16.52 -14.87 14.85
CA GLU A 124 -15.95 -14.95 13.50
C GLU A 124 -16.46 -13.81 12.60
N LEU A 125 -17.76 -13.50 12.65
CA LEU A 125 -18.35 -12.41 11.89
C LEU A 125 -17.79 -11.06 12.34
N ALA A 126 -17.67 -10.84 13.65
CA ALA A 126 -17.08 -9.61 14.19
C ALA A 126 -15.64 -9.42 13.72
N GLN A 127 -14.84 -10.48 13.69
CA GLN A 127 -13.46 -10.45 13.18
C GLN A 127 -13.43 -10.10 11.69
N ARG A 128 -14.25 -10.76 10.87
CA ARG A 128 -14.33 -10.49 9.42
C ARG A 128 -14.78 -9.07 9.13
N LEU A 129 -15.76 -8.57 9.87
CA LEU A 129 -16.24 -7.19 9.74
C LEU A 129 -15.20 -6.17 10.16
N ALA A 130 -14.46 -6.42 11.24
CA ALA A 130 -13.36 -5.55 11.65
C ALA A 130 -12.30 -5.43 10.55
N ILE A 131 -11.90 -6.56 9.95
CA ILE A 131 -10.95 -6.57 8.82
C ILE A 131 -11.53 -5.83 7.59
N CYS A 132 -12.81 -6.04 7.27
CA CYS A 132 -13.45 -5.36 6.14
C CYS A 132 -13.52 -3.85 6.36
N PHE A 133 -13.93 -3.39 7.55
CA PHE A 133 -14.05 -1.98 7.88
C PHE A 133 -12.69 -1.27 7.90
N ASP A 134 -11.66 -1.91 8.43
CA ASP A 134 -10.27 -1.44 8.35
C ASP A 134 -9.83 -1.24 6.89
N ARG A 135 -10.13 -2.21 6.01
CA ARG A 135 -9.87 -2.07 4.58
C ARG A 135 -10.70 -0.96 3.93
N TYR A 136 -11.97 -0.78 4.30
CA TYR A 136 -12.79 0.30 3.73
C TYR A 136 -12.29 1.68 4.12
N LEU A 137 -11.80 1.86 5.35
CA LEU A 137 -11.16 3.10 5.78
C LEU A 137 -10.03 3.52 4.84
N VAL A 138 -9.23 2.56 4.36
CA VAL A 138 -8.05 2.82 3.53
C VAL A 138 -8.36 2.83 2.02
N TYR A 139 -9.20 1.91 1.54
CA TYR A 139 -9.41 1.66 0.11
C TYR A 139 -10.77 2.12 -0.43
N ARG A 140 -11.76 2.39 0.43
CA ARG A 140 -13.10 2.88 0.06
C ARG A 140 -13.57 4.00 1.00
N PRO A 141 -12.80 5.09 1.15
CA PRO A 141 -13.18 6.20 2.02
C PRO A 141 -14.48 6.88 1.58
N ASP A 142 -14.84 6.77 0.31
CA ASP A 142 -16.12 7.19 -0.27
C ASP A 142 -17.31 6.42 0.32
N TRP A 143 -17.17 5.10 0.55
CA TRP A 143 -18.23 4.30 1.18
C TRP A 143 -18.44 4.70 2.62
N ILE A 144 -17.35 4.91 3.37
CA ILE A 144 -17.39 5.39 4.75
C ILE A 144 -18.15 6.72 4.82
N ARG A 145 -17.81 7.70 3.96
CA ARG A 145 -18.49 9.00 3.91
C ARG A 145 -19.98 8.87 3.57
N ALA A 146 -20.34 8.00 2.63
CA ALA A 146 -21.74 7.74 2.30
C ALA A 146 -22.51 7.21 3.52
N TRP A 147 -21.96 6.20 4.19
CA TRP A 147 -22.57 5.59 5.36
C TRP A 147 -22.75 6.58 6.52
N GLU A 148 -21.76 7.42 6.78
CA GLU A 148 -21.84 8.49 7.78
C GLU A 148 -22.91 9.54 7.47
N ASN A 149 -23.09 9.86 6.19
CA ASN A 149 -24.13 10.78 5.72
C ASN A 149 -25.54 10.18 5.68
N GLY A 150 -25.71 8.93 6.13
CA GLY A 150 -27.02 8.28 6.15
C GLY A 150 -27.36 7.51 4.88
N THR A 151 -26.48 7.49 3.87
CA THR A 151 -26.75 6.85 2.58
C THR A 151 -26.05 5.50 2.44
N SER A 152 -26.58 4.65 1.56
CA SER A 152 -25.92 3.42 1.12
C SER A 152 -24.82 3.75 0.11
N ALA A 153 -23.71 3.02 0.17
CA ALA A 153 -22.61 3.16 -0.78
C ALA A 153 -22.80 2.23 -1.99
N ILE A 154 -23.33 1.03 -1.73
CA ILE A 154 -23.71 0.04 -2.75
C ILE A 154 -25.09 -0.55 -2.44
N ALA A 155 -25.66 -1.30 -3.38
CA ALA A 155 -26.92 -2.01 -3.14
C ALA A 155 -26.79 -3.03 -1.99
N ASN A 156 -27.79 -3.08 -1.10
CA ASN A 156 -27.91 -4.03 0.01
C ASN A 156 -26.85 -3.92 1.12
N ASP A 157 -26.13 -2.80 1.24
CA ASP A 157 -25.16 -2.55 2.32
C ASP A 157 -25.75 -1.85 3.56
N SER A 158 -27.06 -1.56 3.58
CA SER A 158 -27.64 -0.64 4.57
C SER A 158 -27.46 -1.11 6.02
N TRP A 159 -27.38 -2.43 6.25
CA TRP A 159 -27.08 -2.98 7.57
C TRP A 159 -25.61 -2.77 7.98
N GLN A 160 -24.68 -2.83 7.03
CA GLN A 160 -23.26 -2.53 7.27
C GLN A 160 -23.09 -1.04 7.58
N ALA A 161 -23.78 -0.17 6.83
CA ALA A 161 -23.79 1.26 7.05
C ALA A 161 -24.29 1.61 8.48
N GLU A 162 -25.40 0.99 8.91
CA GLU A 162 -25.89 1.22 10.28
C GLU A 162 -24.97 0.64 11.34
N LEU A 163 -24.39 -0.55 11.11
CA LEU A 163 -23.41 -1.13 12.03
C LEU A 163 -22.17 -0.25 12.17
N TRP A 164 -21.68 0.30 11.06
CA TRP A 164 -20.58 1.26 11.04
C TRP A 164 -20.90 2.52 11.86
N ARG A 165 -22.09 3.11 11.66
CA ARG A 165 -22.52 4.27 12.46
C ARG A 165 -22.60 3.94 13.97
N ARG A 166 -23.10 2.76 14.34
CA ARG A 166 -23.10 2.31 15.75
C ARG A 166 -21.71 2.12 16.31
N LEU A 167 -20.80 1.55 15.52
CA LEU A 167 -19.40 1.40 15.88
C LEU A 167 -18.77 2.77 16.16
N CYS A 168 -18.94 3.74 15.27
CA CYS A 168 -18.42 5.10 15.43
C CYS A 168 -18.96 5.78 16.70
N ARG A 169 -20.27 5.70 16.95
CA ARG A 169 -20.88 6.22 18.19
C ARG A 169 -20.32 5.56 19.45
N THR A 170 -20.02 4.26 19.38
CA THR A 170 -19.52 3.48 20.53
C THR A 170 -18.05 3.77 20.82
N LEU A 171 -17.21 3.83 19.79
CA LEU A 171 -15.78 4.13 19.94
C LEU A 171 -15.53 5.60 20.30
N ASN A 172 -16.43 6.50 19.84
CA ASN A 172 -16.44 7.93 20.12
C ASN A 172 -15.08 8.59 19.92
N THR A 173 -14.46 8.33 18.77
CA THR A 173 -13.17 8.90 18.37
C THR A 173 -13.13 9.04 16.85
N GLN A 174 -12.12 9.74 16.35
CA GLN A 174 -11.86 9.90 14.92
C GLN A 174 -11.27 8.62 14.32
N HIS A 175 -11.73 8.24 13.13
CA HIS A 175 -11.10 7.18 12.33
C HIS A 175 -10.19 7.76 11.24
N TRP A 176 -9.45 6.90 10.55
CA TRP A 176 -8.54 7.23 9.45
C TRP A 176 -9.07 8.32 8.49
N VAL A 177 -10.29 8.18 7.97
CA VAL A 177 -10.88 9.13 7.00
C VAL A 177 -11.12 10.53 7.61
N ASP A 178 -11.43 10.61 8.90
CA ASP A 178 -11.61 11.89 9.61
C ASP A 178 -10.26 12.54 9.86
N ILE A 179 -9.28 11.72 10.25
CA ILE A 179 -7.93 12.15 10.58
C ILE A 179 -7.26 12.74 9.33
N GLN A 180 -7.40 12.10 8.17
CA GLN A 180 -6.91 12.64 6.90
C GLN A 180 -7.53 14.00 6.59
N ARG A 181 -8.87 14.12 6.66
CA ARG A 181 -9.58 15.38 6.40
C ARG A 181 -9.18 16.47 7.40
N ARG A 182 -9.00 16.10 8.66
CA ARG A 182 -8.54 17.01 9.71
C ARG A 182 -7.13 17.48 9.42
N LEU A 183 -6.22 16.59 9.04
CA LEU A 183 -4.85 16.96 8.70
C LEU A 183 -4.82 17.95 7.54
N GLU A 184 -5.57 17.71 6.47
CA GLU A 184 -5.68 18.63 5.34
C GLU A 184 -6.11 20.03 5.81
N TRP A 185 -7.14 20.11 6.66
CA TRP A 185 -7.61 21.37 7.23
C TRP A 185 -6.58 22.06 8.13
N GLU A 186 -5.83 21.30 8.95
CA GLU A 186 -4.78 21.85 9.82
C GLU A 186 -3.58 22.36 8.99
N LEU A 187 -3.22 21.66 7.91
CA LEU A 187 -2.17 22.06 6.98
C LEU A 187 -2.54 23.34 6.23
N ASP A 188 -3.76 23.42 5.68
CA ASP A 188 -4.26 24.59 4.95
C ASP A 188 -4.35 25.85 5.83
N ARG A 189 -4.48 25.68 7.15
CA ARG A 189 -4.53 26.78 8.13
C ARG A 189 -3.21 27.06 8.82
N HIS A 190 -2.12 26.41 8.42
CA HIS A 190 -0.80 26.51 9.06
C HIS A 190 -0.83 26.20 10.57
N ARG A 191 -1.69 25.27 10.98
CA ARG A 191 -1.84 24.82 12.37
C ARG A 191 -1.22 23.45 12.64
N ALA A 192 -0.90 22.70 11.60
CA ALA A 192 -0.14 21.46 11.72
C ALA A 192 1.28 21.75 12.23
N ARG A 193 1.79 20.90 13.13
CA ARG A 193 3.14 21.01 13.69
C ARG A 193 4.18 20.42 12.74
N THR A 194 4.39 21.09 11.61
CA THR A 194 5.34 20.65 10.57
C THR A 194 6.79 20.70 11.03
N ASP A 195 7.09 21.47 12.08
CA ASP A 195 8.37 21.51 12.79
C ASP A 195 8.74 20.19 13.48
N LEU A 196 7.77 19.30 13.73
CA LEU A 196 8.00 17.98 14.33
C LEU A 196 8.21 16.86 13.29
N LEU A 197 8.19 17.21 12.01
CA LEU A 197 8.41 16.26 10.94
C LEU A 197 9.89 15.86 10.85
N PRO A 198 10.20 14.61 10.49
CA PRO A 198 11.56 14.24 10.16
C PRO A 198 12.04 15.01 8.93
N GLY A 199 13.35 15.31 8.86
CA GLY A 199 13.92 16.02 7.71
C GLY A 199 13.80 15.22 6.39
N ARG A 200 13.87 13.89 6.48
CA ARG A 200 13.64 12.97 5.36
C ARG A 200 13.02 11.66 5.82
N ILE A 201 12.36 10.98 4.90
CA ILE A 201 11.87 9.61 5.07
C ILE A 201 12.15 8.79 3.82
N SER A 202 12.42 7.51 4.02
CA SER A 202 12.56 6.54 2.93
C SER A 202 11.46 5.49 3.02
N LEU A 203 10.87 5.13 1.89
CA LEU A 203 9.91 4.03 1.76
C LEU A 203 10.56 2.96 0.89
N PHE A 204 10.86 1.79 1.46
CA PHE A 204 11.73 0.82 0.81
C PHE A 204 11.04 -0.52 0.52
N GLY A 205 11.00 -0.87 -0.77
CA GLY A 205 10.52 -2.17 -1.23
C GLY A 205 9.04 -2.40 -0.90
N ILE A 206 8.22 -1.35 -0.92
CA ILE A 206 6.78 -1.46 -0.67
C ILE A 206 6.07 -1.70 -2.02
N PRO A 207 5.37 -2.83 -2.20
CA PRO A 207 4.83 -3.25 -3.49
C PRO A 207 3.51 -2.54 -3.85
N ALA A 208 2.84 -1.96 -2.87
CA ALA A 208 1.63 -1.17 -3.06
C ALA A 208 1.40 -0.24 -1.86
N LEU A 209 0.90 0.96 -2.15
CA LEU A 209 0.33 1.88 -1.17
C LEU A 209 -1.07 2.27 -1.63
N SER A 210 -1.97 2.55 -0.68
CA SER A 210 -3.30 3.05 -1.02
C SER A 210 -3.23 4.48 -1.58
N GLY A 211 -4.23 4.87 -2.38
CA GLY A 211 -4.33 6.24 -2.88
C GLY A 211 -4.36 7.30 -1.77
N GLY A 212 -4.98 6.99 -0.63
CA GLY A 212 -4.96 7.85 0.55
C GLY A 212 -3.56 8.03 1.15
N TYR A 213 -2.73 7.00 1.14
CA TYR A 213 -1.35 7.07 1.62
C TYR A 213 -0.48 7.86 0.64
N LEU A 214 -0.62 7.59 -0.66
CA LEU A 214 0.10 8.32 -1.71
C LEU A 214 -0.24 9.81 -1.70
N SER A 215 -1.52 10.17 -1.58
CA SER A 215 -1.96 11.57 -1.48
C SER A 215 -1.37 12.26 -0.25
N LEU A 216 -1.34 11.56 0.89
CA LEU A 216 -0.73 12.08 2.12
C LEU A 216 0.78 12.30 1.96
N LEU A 217 1.51 11.33 1.43
CA LEU A 217 2.95 11.45 1.19
C LEU A 217 3.24 12.60 0.22
N HIS A 218 2.51 12.67 -0.89
CA HIS A 218 2.64 13.77 -1.84
C HIS A 218 2.42 15.12 -1.14
N ARG A 219 1.38 15.25 -0.32
CA ARG A 219 1.12 16.49 0.42
C ARG A 219 2.23 16.82 1.42
N LEU A 220 2.75 15.84 2.16
CA LEU A 220 3.83 16.06 3.12
C LEU A 220 5.18 16.34 2.45
N SER A 221 5.30 16.05 1.16
CA SER A 221 6.52 16.30 0.41
C SER A 221 6.86 17.79 0.27
N ASP A 222 5.94 18.70 0.60
CA ASP A 222 6.23 20.13 0.69
C ASP A 222 7.17 20.47 1.87
N TRP A 223 7.22 19.62 2.90
CA TRP A 223 8.02 19.84 4.13
C TRP A 223 9.09 18.77 4.37
N ILE A 224 8.92 17.57 3.82
CA ILE A 224 9.80 16.42 4.03
C ILE A 224 10.42 16.00 2.71
N ASP A 225 11.68 15.58 2.72
CA ASP A 225 12.26 14.84 1.61
C ASP A 225 11.85 13.37 1.67
N ILE A 226 11.03 12.95 0.71
CA ILE A 226 10.44 11.61 0.65
C ILE A 226 11.12 10.84 -0.49
N HIS A 227 11.76 9.73 -0.14
CA HIS A 227 12.44 8.85 -1.08
C HIS A 227 11.70 7.52 -1.18
N LEU A 228 11.08 7.25 -2.33
CA LEU A 228 10.36 6.01 -2.59
C LEU A 228 11.24 5.07 -3.42
N PHE A 229 11.64 3.93 -2.85
CA PHE A 229 12.45 2.90 -3.50
C PHE A 229 11.55 1.75 -3.93
N LEU A 230 11.29 1.67 -5.22
CA LEU A 230 10.41 0.68 -5.84
C LEU A 230 11.22 -0.41 -6.53
N LEU A 231 11.00 -1.65 -6.12
CA LEU A 231 11.42 -2.82 -6.89
C LEU A 231 10.51 -2.94 -8.12
N ASN A 232 11.01 -2.54 -9.28
CA ASN A 232 10.32 -2.60 -10.56
C ASN A 232 10.98 -3.67 -11.45
N PRO A 233 10.28 -4.75 -11.83
CA PRO A 233 10.88 -5.81 -12.65
C PRO A 233 11.12 -5.41 -14.11
N CYS A 234 10.62 -4.26 -14.55
CA CYS A 234 10.62 -3.85 -15.96
C CYS A 234 11.05 -2.38 -16.12
N GLU A 235 12.00 -2.14 -17.04
CA GLU A 235 12.48 -0.80 -17.36
C GLU A 235 11.57 -0.04 -18.34
N LYS A 236 10.72 -0.77 -19.07
CA LYS A 236 9.75 -0.18 -20.00
C LYS A 236 8.48 0.22 -19.25
N HIS A 237 7.69 1.10 -19.86
CA HIS A 237 6.39 1.46 -19.30
C HIS A 237 5.41 0.29 -19.45
N TRP A 238 4.97 -0.27 -18.31
CA TRP A 238 4.09 -1.44 -18.28
C TRP A 238 2.81 -1.26 -17.44
N SER A 239 2.52 -0.05 -16.95
CA SER A 239 1.29 0.20 -16.16
C SER A 239 0.00 0.06 -16.99
N GLY A 240 0.10 0.06 -18.32
CA GLY A 240 -1.03 -0.11 -19.25
C GLY A 240 -1.22 -1.51 -19.84
N ILE A 241 -0.32 -2.47 -19.56
CA ILE A 241 -0.43 -3.81 -20.17
C ILE A 241 -1.60 -4.60 -19.56
N VAL A 242 -2.23 -5.44 -20.37
CA VAL A 242 -3.32 -6.33 -19.94
C VAL A 242 -2.99 -7.78 -20.25
N ASP A 243 -3.57 -8.71 -19.50
CA ASP A 243 -3.44 -10.12 -19.85
C ASP A 243 -4.34 -10.49 -21.06
N SER A 244 -4.07 -11.65 -21.67
CA SER A 244 -4.79 -12.08 -22.88
C SER A 244 -6.27 -12.36 -22.62
N ALA A 245 -6.64 -12.82 -21.42
CA ALA A 245 -8.03 -13.08 -21.07
C ALA A 245 -8.82 -11.78 -20.88
N GLU A 246 -8.20 -10.77 -20.24
CA GLU A 246 -8.74 -9.43 -20.07
C GLU A 246 -8.94 -8.75 -21.43
N ARG A 247 -7.95 -8.82 -22.33
CA ARG A 247 -8.05 -8.30 -23.69
C ARG A 247 -9.22 -8.95 -24.46
N SER A 248 -9.28 -10.28 -24.49
CA SER A 248 -10.38 -10.99 -25.16
C SER A 248 -11.74 -10.67 -24.55
N GLY A 249 -11.83 -10.49 -23.23
CA GLY A 249 -13.06 -10.06 -22.56
C GLY A 249 -13.54 -8.68 -23.02
N ARG A 250 -12.63 -7.71 -23.14
CA ARG A 250 -12.95 -6.35 -23.61
C ARG A 250 -13.28 -6.29 -25.11
N GLU A 251 -12.59 -7.09 -25.94
CA GLU A 251 -12.92 -7.27 -27.35
C GLU A 251 -14.35 -7.82 -27.52
N LEU A 252 -14.72 -8.83 -26.71
CA LEU A 252 -16.07 -9.39 -26.70
C LEU A 252 -17.13 -8.41 -26.16
N ALA A 253 -16.74 -7.48 -25.27
CA ALA A 253 -17.59 -6.40 -24.79
C ALA A 253 -17.76 -5.25 -25.80
N GLY A 254 -17.05 -5.29 -26.94
CA GLY A 254 -17.13 -4.28 -28.00
C GLY A 254 -16.35 -3.00 -27.71
N GLU A 255 -15.41 -3.02 -26.75
CA GLU A 255 -14.57 -1.88 -26.43
C GLU A 255 -13.53 -1.68 -27.56
N SER A 256 -13.67 -0.59 -28.34
CA SER A 256 -12.78 -0.31 -29.48
C SER A 256 -11.32 -0.07 -29.07
N GLU A 257 -11.09 0.32 -27.82
CA GLU A 257 -9.77 0.53 -27.22
C GLU A 257 -9.01 -0.80 -26.99
N ALA A 258 -9.72 -1.94 -26.95
CA ALA A 258 -9.11 -3.25 -26.68
C ALA A 258 -8.08 -3.69 -27.75
N LEU A 259 -8.23 -3.20 -28.99
CA LEU A 259 -7.31 -3.48 -30.10
C LEU A 259 -5.93 -2.81 -29.90
N TYR A 260 -5.85 -1.74 -29.11
CA TYR A 260 -4.62 -0.99 -28.83
C TYR A 260 -3.91 -1.45 -27.54
N LEU A 261 -4.48 -2.43 -26.82
CA LEU A 261 -3.88 -2.94 -25.59
C LEU A 261 -2.69 -3.85 -25.91
N GLU A 262 -1.52 -3.47 -25.42
CA GLU A 262 -0.32 -4.30 -25.48
C GLU A 262 -0.32 -5.33 -24.36
N THR A 263 -0.10 -6.60 -24.69
CA THR A 263 0.07 -7.67 -23.69
C THR A 263 1.48 -7.64 -23.08
N GLY A 264 2.48 -7.17 -23.83
CA GLY A 264 3.88 -7.14 -23.39
C GLY A 264 4.40 -8.53 -22.99
N ASN A 265 5.13 -8.60 -21.88
CA ASN A 265 5.58 -9.86 -21.31
C ASN A 265 4.41 -10.62 -20.62
N PRO A 266 4.14 -11.89 -20.97
CA PRO A 266 2.95 -12.61 -20.48
C PRO A 266 2.98 -12.93 -18.98
N LEU A 267 4.17 -13.11 -18.38
CA LEU A 267 4.29 -13.31 -16.93
C LEU A 267 3.95 -12.02 -16.20
N LEU A 268 4.47 -10.89 -16.69
CA LEU A 268 4.20 -9.58 -16.11
C LEU A 268 2.72 -9.19 -16.24
N ALA A 269 2.09 -9.48 -17.38
CA ALA A 269 0.67 -9.21 -17.59
C ALA A 269 -0.23 -10.02 -16.63
N SER A 270 0.08 -11.30 -16.42
CA SER A 270 -0.74 -12.19 -15.59
C SER A 270 -0.49 -12.07 -14.08
N LEU A 271 0.76 -11.85 -13.68
CA LEU A 271 1.17 -11.82 -12.27
C LEU A 271 1.39 -10.40 -11.72
N GLY A 272 1.59 -9.41 -12.59
CA GLY A 272 2.02 -8.06 -12.23
C GLY A 272 0.89 -7.09 -11.89
N ARG A 273 -0.38 -7.52 -11.84
CA ARG A 273 -1.55 -6.64 -11.66
C ARG A 273 -1.40 -5.64 -10.51
N GLN A 274 -0.93 -6.09 -9.34
CA GLN A 274 -0.74 -5.19 -8.19
C GLN A 274 0.35 -4.13 -8.44
N GLY A 275 1.49 -4.53 -9.01
CA GLY A 275 2.58 -3.61 -9.33
C GLY A 275 2.18 -2.63 -10.43
N ARG A 276 1.41 -3.09 -11.41
CA ARG A 276 0.82 -2.29 -12.49
C ARG A 276 -0.06 -1.17 -11.94
N ASP A 277 -1.00 -1.51 -11.06
CA ASP A 277 -1.92 -0.56 -10.44
C ASP A 277 -1.15 0.44 -9.56
N PHE A 278 -0.11 0.00 -8.85
CA PHE A 278 0.72 0.88 -8.04
C PHE A 278 1.57 1.84 -8.87
N LEU A 279 2.19 1.36 -9.97
CA LEU A 279 2.92 2.19 -10.91
C LEU A 279 2.02 3.23 -11.58
N ALA A 280 0.79 2.85 -11.96
CA ALA A 280 -0.19 3.80 -12.50
C ALA A 280 -0.49 4.93 -11.49
N ALA A 281 -0.76 4.58 -10.22
CA ALA A 281 -1.00 5.56 -9.17
C ALA A 281 0.22 6.46 -8.88
N LEU A 282 1.45 5.94 -9.01
CA LEU A 282 2.66 6.74 -8.88
C LEU A 282 2.87 7.69 -10.07
N GLN A 283 2.54 7.25 -11.28
CA GLN A 283 2.63 8.09 -12.49
C GLN A 283 1.66 9.26 -12.46
N GLU A 284 0.49 9.11 -11.84
CA GLU A 284 -0.45 10.23 -11.63
C GLU A 284 0.12 11.34 -10.74
N LEU A 285 1.06 11.01 -9.85
CA LEU A 285 1.77 12.00 -9.02
C LEU A 285 2.95 12.68 -9.74
N ASP A 286 3.35 12.15 -10.90
CA ASP A 286 4.51 12.61 -11.70
C ASP A 286 5.77 12.96 -10.89
N PRO A 287 6.26 12.07 -10.00
CA PRO A 287 7.43 12.38 -9.20
C PRO A 287 8.71 12.33 -10.04
N PRO A 288 9.71 13.18 -9.74
CA PRO A 288 11.07 13.01 -10.26
C PRO A 288 11.54 11.57 -10.05
N THR A 289 11.80 10.88 -11.17
CA THR A 289 12.12 9.45 -11.19
C THR A 289 13.57 9.23 -11.60
N ILE A 290 14.24 8.30 -10.90
CA ILE A 290 15.61 7.88 -11.18
C ILE A 290 15.60 6.35 -11.37
N ASP A 291 16.07 5.93 -12.53
CA ASP A 291 16.10 4.54 -12.95
C ASP A 291 17.48 3.91 -12.71
N LEU A 292 17.49 2.76 -12.04
CA LEU A 292 18.67 1.98 -11.65
C LEU A 292 18.52 0.53 -12.11
N PHE A 293 18.17 0.31 -13.37
CA PHE A 293 18.02 -1.06 -13.90
C PHE A 293 19.38 -1.68 -14.23
N GLY A 294 19.54 -2.96 -13.89
CA GLY A 294 20.71 -3.76 -14.26
C GLY A 294 20.36 -4.91 -15.17
N GLU A 295 21.26 -5.22 -16.10
CA GLU A 295 21.11 -6.42 -16.94
C GLU A 295 21.24 -7.69 -16.08
N PRO A 296 20.24 -8.60 -16.06
CA PRO A 296 20.26 -9.84 -15.28
C PRO A 296 21.29 -10.87 -15.78
N GLY A 297 21.88 -10.64 -16.96
CA GLY A 297 22.81 -11.56 -17.63
C GLY A 297 22.07 -12.71 -18.33
N ALA A 298 21.92 -12.65 -19.66
CA ALA A 298 21.11 -13.58 -20.45
C ALA A 298 21.76 -14.96 -20.72
N VAL A 299 22.73 -15.38 -19.90
CA VAL A 299 23.50 -16.61 -20.12
C VAL A 299 22.70 -17.85 -19.73
N SER A 300 21.98 -17.79 -18.61
CA SER A 300 21.11 -18.87 -18.15
C SER A 300 19.67 -18.70 -18.65
N LEU A 301 18.89 -19.78 -18.63
CA LEU A 301 17.44 -19.73 -18.90
C LEU A 301 16.72 -18.75 -17.95
N LEU A 302 17.09 -18.73 -16.67
CA LEU A 302 16.55 -17.77 -15.71
C LEU A 302 16.89 -16.33 -16.10
N GLY A 303 18.15 -16.07 -16.46
CA GLY A 303 18.60 -14.75 -16.89
C GLY A 303 17.88 -14.26 -18.14
N GLN A 304 17.53 -15.17 -19.06
CA GLN A 304 16.70 -14.83 -20.23
C GLN A 304 15.27 -14.47 -19.85
N LEU A 305 14.62 -15.24 -18.98
CA LEU A 305 13.27 -14.90 -18.49
C LEU A 305 13.27 -13.54 -17.78
N GLN A 306 14.29 -13.28 -16.98
CA GLN A 306 14.47 -11.98 -16.30
C GLN A 306 14.73 -10.85 -17.30
N GLN A 307 15.52 -11.08 -18.37
CA GLN A 307 15.75 -10.10 -19.44
C GLN A 307 14.46 -9.80 -20.20
N ASP A 308 13.69 -10.83 -20.56
CA ASP A 308 12.41 -10.69 -21.27
C ASP A 308 11.41 -9.88 -20.43
N MET A 309 11.36 -10.13 -19.11
CA MET A 309 10.56 -9.32 -18.19
C MET A 309 11.07 -7.88 -18.10
N LEU A 310 12.39 -7.68 -17.99
CA LEU A 310 13.01 -6.37 -17.91
C LEU A 310 12.65 -5.51 -19.13
N GLU A 311 12.78 -6.07 -20.33
CA GLU A 311 12.57 -5.39 -21.61
C GLU A 311 11.11 -5.40 -22.10
N LEU A 312 10.17 -5.94 -21.31
CA LEU A 312 8.76 -6.10 -21.66
C LEU A 312 8.52 -6.95 -22.93
N LYS A 313 9.37 -7.94 -23.18
CA LYS A 313 9.29 -8.82 -24.35
C LYS A 313 8.55 -10.11 -24.06
N ASP A 314 7.80 -10.58 -25.06
CA ASP A 314 7.20 -11.91 -25.06
C ASP A 314 8.20 -12.94 -25.58
N GLY A 315 8.90 -13.61 -24.66
CA GLY A 315 9.85 -14.67 -24.99
C GLY A 315 9.23 -15.86 -25.74
N THR A 316 7.90 -16.04 -25.70
CA THR A 316 7.22 -17.13 -26.42
C THR A 316 7.21 -16.95 -27.94
N GLN A 317 7.41 -15.72 -28.41
CA GLN A 317 7.50 -15.38 -29.83
C GLN A 317 8.91 -15.59 -30.39
N SER A 318 9.91 -15.78 -29.51
CA SER A 318 11.28 -16.08 -29.89
C SER A 318 11.48 -17.58 -30.18
N SER A 319 12.51 -17.91 -30.95
CA SER A 319 12.88 -19.30 -31.22
C SER A 319 13.15 -20.06 -29.93
N ARG A 320 12.54 -21.23 -29.75
CA ARG A 320 12.72 -22.09 -28.57
C ARG A 320 14.21 -22.43 -28.37
N ARG A 321 14.81 -21.93 -27.29
CA ARG A 321 16.16 -22.31 -26.87
C ARG A 321 16.17 -23.74 -26.35
N VAL A 322 17.20 -24.50 -26.72
CA VAL A 322 17.49 -25.81 -26.13
C VAL A 322 18.19 -25.58 -24.78
N VAL A 323 17.66 -26.19 -23.71
CA VAL A 323 18.26 -26.13 -22.38
C VAL A 323 19.68 -26.69 -22.43
N GLN A 324 20.64 -25.92 -21.90
CA GLN A 324 22.05 -26.28 -21.84
C GLN A 324 22.41 -26.69 -20.40
N GLU A 325 23.49 -27.48 -20.23
CA GLU A 325 23.96 -27.89 -18.89
C GLU A 325 24.31 -26.70 -17.98
N SER A 326 24.73 -25.58 -18.56
CA SER A 326 25.02 -24.33 -17.85
C SER A 326 23.78 -23.60 -17.32
N ASP A 327 22.56 -24.02 -17.69
CA ASP A 327 21.32 -23.37 -17.23
C ASP A 327 20.95 -23.72 -15.77
N GLY A 328 21.58 -24.74 -15.18
CA GLY A 328 21.38 -25.13 -13.77
C GLY A 328 22.45 -24.61 -12.79
N SER A 329 23.40 -23.80 -13.26
CA SER A 329 24.54 -23.31 -12.48
C SER A 329 24.28 -21.95 -11.83
#